data_AF-A0A1H9XDN3-F1
#
_entry.id   AF-A0A1H9XDN3-F1
#
_cell.length_a   1.000
_cell.length_b   1.000
_cell.length_c   1.000
_cell.angle_alpha   90.00
_cell.angle_beta   90.00
_cell.angle_gamma   90.00
#
_symmetry.space_group_name_H-M   'P 1'
#
loop_
_entity.id
_entity.type
_entity.pdbx_description
1 polymer ?
#
loop_
_entity_poly.entity_id
_entity_poly.type
_entity_poly.pdbx_seq_one_letter_code
_entity_poly.pdbx_strand_id
1 'polypeptide(L)'
;MGTEVRPSVVGELVVAAAAGRSETVGGGGDWSTRVEELHPASAWRMSVVERLQRLQAEIDQRPADVPQAVHVAMRIAARAVELKSSPARWYSGVNIERAWRAVHLADEVLVASSPDLPSRMPAIRATVTRKLPERDPRARALAPAAFDVLGDAARRDVVLVALRGMHQASHDAATAVRSLRNRIILFGLLLLAINLAVGWLTALHDHMLPLCLGTGADAICPTGTGTPTGGDVWWLQLMGMLGASIAVVVLLLRTKPSVVPYTLTPYQAVVKVLLGAILAVVGVLILRTGLLHDLVGNQAALLIFALVLGYSQQLGTRLLDSFADQVVQRAQPSATTT
;
A
#
# COMPACT_ATOMS: atom_id res chain seq x y z
N MET A 1 18.94 -12.94 -44.09
CA MET A 1 18.85 -12.33 -42.75
C MET A 1 17.41 -12.46 -42.28
N GLY A 2 17.06 -13.60 -41.66
CA GLY A 2 15.71 -13.91 -41.20
C GLY A 2 15.61 -13.65 -39.70
N THR A 3 14.71 -12.77 -39.30
CA THR A 3 14.41 -12.46 -37.90
C THR A 3 13.41 -13.47 -37.37
N GLU A 4 13.85 -14.29 -36.42
CA GLU A 4 13.06 -15.28 -35.69
C GLU A 4 12.15 -14.56 -34.68
N VAL A 5 10.84 -14.60 -34.92
CA VAL A 5 9.82 -14.04 -34.02
C VAL A 5 9.59 -15.03 -32.88
N ARG A 6 10.04 -14.67 -31.67
CA ARG A 6 9.70 -15.42 -30.44
C ARG A 6 8.21 -15.26 -30.11
N PRO A 7 7.45 -16.33 -29.88
CA PRO A 7 6.05 -16.25 -29.48
C PRO A 7 5.90 -15.71 -28.05
N SER A 8 4.78 -15.05 -27.78
CA SER A 8 4.47 -14.48 -26.46
C SER A 8 4.10 -15.57 -25.45
N VAL A 9 4.52 -15.39 -24.20
CA VAL A 9 4.30 -16.29 -23.04
C VAL A 9 2.80 -16.57 -22.79
N VAL A 10 1.90 -15.73 -23.31
CA VAL A 10 0.45 -15.89 -23.21
C VAL A 10 -0.06 -16.98 -24.17
N GLY A 11 0.60 -17.17 -25.33
CA GLY A 11 0.25 -18.20 -26.30
C GLY A 11 0.56 -19.62 -25.83
N GLU A 12 1.67 -19.83 -25.11
CA GLU A 12 2.07 -21.15 -24.61
C GLU A 12 1.13 -21.68 -23.51
N LEU A 13 0.57 -20.79 -22.68
CA LEU A 13 -0.37 -21.18 -21.62
C LEU A 13 -1.73 -21.61 -22.17
N VAL A 14 -2.17 -21.03 -23.29
CA VAL A 14 -3.44 -21.41 -23.95
C VAL A 14 -3.28 -22.71 -24.75
N VAL A 15 -2.12 -22.93 -25.39
CA VAL A 15 -1.83 -24.18 -26.13
C VAL A 15 -1.64 -25.37 -25.18
N ALA A 16 -1.07 -25.17 -23.98
CA ALA A 16 -0.96 -26.23 -22.98
C ALA A 16 -2.33 -26.74 -22.48
N ALA A 17 -3.35 -25.88 -22.44
CA ALA A 17 -4.71 -26.26 -22.06
C ALA A 17 -5.46 -27.03 -23.16
N ALA A 18 -5.12 -26.80 -24.44
CA ALA A 18 -5.73 -27.49 -25.59
C ALA A 18 -5.05 -28.83 -25.93
N ALA A 19 -3.81 -29.06 -25.48
CA ALA A 19 -2.99 -30.18 -25.93
C ALA A 19 -3.19 -31.50 -25.16
N GLY A 20 -4.21 -31.64 -24.31
CA GLY A 20 -4.60 -32.95 -23.73
C GLY A 20 -3.48 -33.76 -23.07
N ARG A 21 -2.38 -33.11 -22.64
CA ARG A 21 -1.30 -33.77 -21.92
C ARG A 21 -1.74 -33.93 -20.48
N SER A 22 -2.32 -35.09 -20.20
CA SER A 22 -2.50 -35.58 -18.84
C SER A 22 -1.12 -35.77 -18.21
N GLU A 23 -0.63 -34.75 -17.51
CA GLU A 23 0.26 -35.03 -16.38
C GLU A 23 -0.53 -35.94 -15.45
N THR A 24 -0.04 -37.16 -15.31
CA THR A 24 -0.60 -38.22 -14.49
C THR A 24 -0.92 -37.68 -13.10
N VAL A 25 -2.21 -37.73 -12.80
CA VAL A 25 -2.83 -37.58 -11.49
C VAL A 25 -2.14 -38.54 -10.52
N GLY A 26 -1.16 -38.01 -9.78
CA GLY A 26 -0.38 -38.76 -8.82
C GLY A 26 0.05 -37.82 -7.70
N GLY A 27 -0.80 -37.69 -6.70
CA GLY A 27 -0.56 -36.81 -5.55
C GLY A 27 -1.73 -35.89 -5.27
N GLY A 28 -2.85 -36.47 -4.83
CA GLY A 28 -3.77 -35.79 -3.90
C GLY A 28 -3.05 -35.55 -2.58
N GLY A 29 -1.96 -34.78 -2.62
CA GLY A 29 -1.27 -34.30 -1.44
C GLY A 29 -2.23 -33.34 -0.77
N ASP A 30 -2.74 -33.77 0.36
CA ASP A 30 -3.67 -33.07 1.21
C ASP A 30 -3.23 -31.61 1.39
N TRP A 31 -3.96 -30.69 0.74
CA TRP A 31 -3.65 -29.27 0.81
C TRP A 31 -4.04 -28.72 2.19
N SER A 32 -4.93 -29.40 2.92
CA SER A 32 -5.36 -28.98 4.24
C SER A 32 -4.23 -29.09 5.26
N THR A 33 -3.47 -30.19 5.27
CA THR A 33 -2.26 -30.34 6.09
C THR A 33 -1.18 -29.30 5.78
N ARG A 34 -0.95 -28.97 4.49
CA ARG A 34 0.01 -27.90 4.13
C ARG A 34 -0.44 -26.52 4.61
N VAL A 35 -1.73 -26.24 4.61
CA VAL A 35 -2.27 -24.96 5.08
C VAL A 35 -2.14 -24.82 6.60
N GLU A 36 -2.22 -25.94 7.33
CA GLU A 36 -2.05 -26.01 8.78
C GLU A 36 -0.58 -25.84 9.21
N GLU A 37 0.38 -26.24 8.37
CA GLU A 37 1.83 -26.04 8.58
C GLU A 37 2.36 -24.65 8.19
N LEU A 38 1.56 -23.84 7.48
CA LEU A 38 1.97 -22.50 7.06
C LEU A 38 1.90 -21.52 8.24
N HIS A 39 3.02 -21.29 8.94
CA HIS A 39 3.19 -20.19 9.88
C HIS A 39 3.46 -18.86 9.14
N PRO A 40 2.46 -18.00 8.88
CA PRO A 40 2.63 -16.93 7.91
C PRO A 40 3.25 -15.71 8.60
N ALA A 41 4.52 -15.42 8.31
CA ALA A 41 5.30 -14.33 8.92
C ALA A 41 4.80 -12.90 8.64
N SER A 42 3.68 -12.72 7.91
CA SER A 42 3.17 -11.39 7.53
C SER A 42 1.64 -11.38 7.44
N ALA A 43 1.00 -10.29 7.86
CA ALA A 43 -0.46 -10.14 7.93
C ALA A 43 -1.21 -10.53 6.64
N TRP A 44 -0.69 -10.15 5.46
CA TRP A 44 -1.34 -10.51 4.19
C TRP A 44 -1.30 -12.01 3.88
N ARG A 45 -0.29 -12.74 4.36
CA ARG A 45 -0.21 -14.19 4.19
C ARG A 45 -1.23 -14.87 5.09
N MET A 46 -1.41 -14.38 6.32
CA MET A 46 -2.44 -14.88 7.24
C MET A 46 -3.84 -14.73 6.63
N SER A 47 -4.16 -13.57 6.05
CA SER A 47 -5.48 -13.37 5.44
C SER A 47 -5.72 -14.19 4.16
N VAL A 48 -4.68 -14.44 3.36
CA VAL A 48 -4.78 -15.38 2.23
C VAL A 48 -5.01 -16.81 2.74
N VAL A 49 -4.24 -17.25 3.74
CA VAL A 49 -4.37 -18.58 4.35
C VAL A 49 -5.77 -18.78 4.93
N GLU A 50 -6.27 -17.83 5.71
CA GLU A 50 -7.64 -17.85 6.24
C GLU A 50 -8.68 -17.98 5.11
N ARG A 51 -8.50 -17.24 4.01
CA ARG A 51 -9.43 -17.31 2.88
C ARG A 51 -9.36 -18.66 2.17
N LEU A 52 -8.17 -19.25 2.02
CA LEU A 52 -7.99 -20.60 1.47
C LEU A 52 -8.64 -21.67 2.35
N GLN A 53 -8.50 -21.57 3.68
CA GLN A 53 -9.18 -22.47 4.62
C GLN A 53 -10.70 -22.38 4.48
N ARG A 54 -11.26 -21.17 4.35
CA ARG A 54 -12.70 -20.99 4.13
C ARG A 54 -13.17 -21.61 2.82
N LEU A 55 -12.41 -21.41 1.73
CA LEU A 55 -12.72 -22.04 0.44
C LEU A 55 -12.65 -23.57 0.53
N GLN A 56 -11.67 -24.12 1.26
CA GLN A 56 -11.56 -25.55 1.47
C GLN A 56 -12.76 -26.10 2.24
N ALA A 57 -13.18 -25.46 3.33
CA ALA A 57 -14.36 -25.87 4.08
C ALA A 57 -15.65 -25.85 3.23
N GLU A 58 -15.78 -24.91 2.29
CA GLU A 58 -16.91 -24.89 1.34
C GLU A 58 -16.84 -26.01 0.29
N ILE A 59 -15.63 -26.43 -0.10
CA ILE A 59 -15.41 -27.56 -1.01
C ILE A 59 -15.74 -28.89 -0.30
N ASP A 60 -15.32 -29.04 0.96
CA ASP A 60 -15.51 -30.26 1.74
C ASP A 60 -17.00 -30.58 1.97
N GLN A 61 -17.85 -29.55 2.00
CA GLN A 61 -19.31 -29.71 2.08
C GLN A 61 -19.94 -30.24 0.79
N ARG A 62 -19.25 -30.16 -0.36
CA ARG A 62 -19.80 -30.55 -1.68
C ARG A 62 -18.72 -30.97 -2.70
N PRO A 63 -17.97 -32.05 -2.43
CA PRO A 63 -16.78 -32.40 -3.21
C PRO A 63 -17.06 -32.79 -4.67
N ALA A 64 -18.26 -33.27 -5.00
CA ALA A 64 -18.59 -33.78 -6.34
C ALA A 64 -18.83 -32.67 -7.40
N ASP A 65 -19.18 -31.46 -6.98
CA ASP A 65 -19.67 -30.38 -7.87
C ASP A 65 -18.68 -29.21 -8.03
N VAL A 66 -17.42 -29.42 -7.67
CA VAL A 66 -16.39 -28.36 -7.68
C VAL A 66 -15.57 -28.42 -8.98
N PRO A 67 -15.56 -27.34 -9.80
CA PRO A 67 -14.74 -27.30 -11.00
C PRO A 67 -13.24 -27.41 -10.68
N GLN A 68 -12.50 -28.16 -11.50
CA GLN A 68 -11.05 -28.33 -11.36
C GLN A 68 -10.27 -27.00 -11.32
N ALA A 69 -10.80 -25.96 -11.97
CA ALA A 69 -10.24 -24.62 -11.96
C ALA A 69 -10.13 -24.02 -10.55
N VAL A 70 -11.05 -24.35 -9.63
CA VAL A 70 -11.01 -23.90 -8.23
C VAL A 70 -9.77 -24.44 -7.53
N HIS A 71 -9.52 -25.75 -7.63
CA HIS A 71 -8.34 -26.39 -7.05
C HIS A 71 -7.04 -25.83 -7.65
N VAL A 72 -6.98 -25.64 -8.98
CA VAL A 72 -5.81 -25.03 -9.63
C VAL A 72 -5.54 -23.62 -9.09
N ALA A 73 -6.57 -22.80 -8.96
CA ALA A 73 -6.45 -21.45 -8.44
C ALA A 73 -6.00 -21.42 -6.97
N MET A 74 -6.56 -22.27 -6.10
CA MET A 74 -6.12 -22.41 -4.71
C MET A 74 -4.65 -22.83 -4.60
N ARG A 75 -4.17 -23.75 -5.46
CA ARG A 75 -2.75 -24.14 -5.51
C ARG A 75 -1.83 -22.99 -5.89
N ILE A 76 -2.23 -22.16 -6.87
CA ILE A 76 -1.47 -20.97 -7.27
C ILE A 76 -1.37 -19.98 -6.11
N ALA A 77 -2.47 -19.78 -5.38
CA ALA A 77 -2.50 -18.91 -4.20
C ALA A 77 -1.58 -19.41 -3.08
N ALA A 78 -1.68 -20.71 -2.72
CA ALA A 78 -0.84 -21.33 -1.71
C ALA A 78 0.65 -21.21 -2.05
N ARG A 79 1.02 -21.53 -3.29
CA ARG A 79 2.41 -21.38 -3.77
C ARG A 79 2.89 -19.93 -3.65
N ALA A 80 2.04 -18.95 -3.93
CA ALA A 80 2.41 -17.53 -3.83
C ALA A 80 2.68 -17.08 -2.39
N VAL A 81 2.02 -17.69 -1.40
CA VAL A 81 2.26 -17.46 0.03
C VAL A 81 3.65 -17.96 0.46
N GLU A 82 4.06 -19.14 -0.03
CA GLU A 82 5.34 -19.78 0.28
C GLU A 82 6.55 -19.06 -0.32
N LEU A 83 6.35 -18.28 -1.40
CA LEU A 83 7.46 -17.60 -2.07
C LEU A 83 8.16 -16.62 -1.13
N LYS A 84 9.48 -16.80 -1.00
CA LYS A 84 10.36 -15.88 -0.27
C LYS A 84 10.25 -14.47 -0.83
N SER A 85 10.06 -13.51 0.07
CA SER A 85 10.08 -12.08 -0.24
C SER A 85 11.51 -11.59 -0.40
N SER A 86 11.83 -11.03 -1.56
CA SER A 86 13.03 -10.21 -1.76
C SER A 86 12.64 -8.72 -1.79
N PRO A 87 13.57 -7.77 -1.60
CA PRO A 87 13.25 -6.32 -1.64
C PRO A 87 12.55 -5.90 -2.95
N ALA A 88 13.02 -6.40 -4.10
CA ALA A 88 12.39 -6.14 -5.39
C ALA A 88 10.97 -6.72 -5.50
N ARG A 89 10.75 -7.95 -4.99
CA ARG A 89 9.42 -8.58 -4.97
C ARG A 89 8.47 -7.89 -4.00
N TRP A 90 8.97 -7.41 -2.87
CA TRP A 90 8.22 -6.62 -1.90
C TRP A 90 7.80 -5.26 -2.48
N TYR A 91 8.71 -4.59 -3.19
CA TYR A 91 8.43 -3.32 -3.84
C TYR A 91 7.40 -3.46 -4.97
N SER A 92 7.52 -4.52 -5.78
CA SER A 92 6.56 -4.79 -6.87
C SER A 92 5.20 -5.27 -6.37
N GLY A 93 5.14 -6.02 -5.26
CA GLY A 93 3.90 -6.63 -4.74
C GLY A 93 3.45 -7.88 -5.50
N VAL A 94 4.29 -8.43 -6.38
CA VAL A 94 3.90 -9.50 -7.33
C VAL A 94 3.34 -10.76 -6.65
N ASN A 95 3.90 -11.17 -5.51
CA ASN A 95 3.43 -12.36 -4.79
C ASN A 95 2.04 -12.13 -4.17
N ILE A 96 1.80 -10.91 -3.66
CA ILE A 96 0.52 -10.52 -3.06
C ILE A 96 -0.57 -10.51 -4.14
N GLU A 97 -0.29 -9.88 -5.27
CA GLU A 97 -1.21 -9.84 -6.43
C GLU A 97 -1.51 -11.23 -6.97
N ARG A 98 -0.47 -12.07 -7.11
CA ARG A 98 -0.63 -13.45 -7.57
C ARG A 98 -1.50 -14.26 -6.62
N ALA A 99 -1.28 -14.13 -5.31
CA ALA A 99 -2.07 -14.84 -4.31
C ALA A 99 -3.54 -14.41 -4.34
N TRP A 100 -3.81 -13.11 -4.25
CA TRP A 100 -5.18 -12.60 -4.20
C TRP A 100 -5.97 -12.80 -5.48
N ARG A 101 -5.35 -12.63 -6.66
CA ARG A 101 -6.02 -12.91 -7.94
C ARG A 101 -6.42 -14.38 -8.05
N ALA A 102 -5.55 -15.28 -7.59
CA ALA A 102 -5.85 -16.70 -7.61
C ALA A 102 -6.94 -17.07 -6.58
N VAL A 103 -6.94 -16.47 -5.39
CA VAL A 103 -8.04 -16.62 -4.42
C VAL A 103 -9.37 -16.11 -4.98
N HIS A 104 -9.40 -14.94 -5.60
CA HIS A 104 -10.62 -14.37 -6.17
C HIS A 104 -11.14 -15.20 -7.35
N LEU A 105 -10.25 -15.71 -8.21
CA LEU A 105 -10.65 -16.66 -9.25
C LEU A 105 -11.29 -17.92 -8.68
N ALA A 106 -10.70 -18.49 -7.61
CA ALA A 106 -11.27 -19.67 -6.96
C ALA A 106 -12.67 -19.38 -6.39
N ASP A 107 -12.81 -18.26 -5.69
CA ASP A 107 -14.06 -17.78 -5.08
C ASP A 107 -15.17 -17.54 -6.13
N GLU A 108 -14.85 -16.81 -7.19
CA GLU A 108 -15.75 -16.52 -8.31
C GLU A 108 -16.32 -17.80 -8.93
N VAL A 109 -15.44 -18.75 -9.26
CA VAL A 109 -15.84 -20.01 -9.91
C VAL A 109 -16.60 -20.90 -8.94
N LEU A 110 -16.16 -20.99 -7.68
CA LEU A 110 -16.81 -21.81 -6.66
C LEU A 110 -18.23 -21.31 -6.37
N VAL A 111 -18.42 -20.01 -6.21
CA VAL A 111 -19.74 -19.42 -5.95
C VAL A 111 -20.65 -19.55 -7.16
N ALA A 112 -20.16 -19.25 -8.37
CA ALA A 112 -20.96 -19.34 -9.58
C ALA A 112 -21.36 -20.78 -9.93
N SER A 113 -20.56 -21.78 -9.56
CA SER A 113 -20.89 -23.19 -9.76
C SER A 113 -21.75 -23.80 -8.65
N SER A 114 -22.17 -23.00 -7.65
CA SER A 114 -22.97 -23.50 -6.53
C SER A 114 -24.34 -24.01 -7.01
N PRO A 115 -24.76 -25.24 -6.62
CA PRO A 115 -26.08 -25.74 -6.96
C PRO A 115 -27.19 -24.92 -6.26
N ASP A 116 -26.92 -24.48 -5.03
CA ASP A 116 -27.81 -23.62 -4.24
C ASP A 116 -27.49 -22.13 -4.43
N LEU A 117 -27.32 -21.70 -5.68
CA LEU A 117 -27.06 -20.30 -6.01
C LEU A 117 -28.18 -19.35 -5.54
N PRO A 118 -29.49 -19.68 -5.68
CA PRO A 118 -30.58 -18.79 -5.29
C PRO A 118 -30.56 -18.40 -3.80
N SER A 119 -30.22 -19.31 -2.89
CA SER A 119 -30.17 -19.02 -1.45
C SER A 119 -29.06 -18.03 -1.09
N ARG A 120 -27.96 -18.03 -1.85
CA ARG A 120 -26.80 -17.15 -1.65
C ARG A 120 -26.97 -15.75 -2.25
N MET A 121 -27.96 -15.56 -3.14
CA MET A 121 -28.15 -14.31 -3.86
C MET A 121 -28.33 -13.06 -3.00
N PRO A 122 -29.04 -13.07 -1.85
CA PRO A 122 -29.12 -11.90 -0.97
C PRO A 122 -27.73 -11.42 -0.51
N ALA A 123 -26.85 -12.35 -0.11
CA ALA A 123 -25.50 -12.04 0.34
C ALA A 123 -24.57 -11.59 -0.80
N ILE A 124 -24.68 -12.23 -1.97
CA ILE A 124 -23.92 -11.85 -3.17
C ILE A 124 -24.30 -10.44 -3.60
N ARG A 125 -25.61 -10.15 -3.70
CA ARG A 125 -26.11 -8.81 -4.05
C ARG A 125 -25.56 -7.75 -3.11
N ALA A 126 -25.72 -7.93 -1.81
CA ALA A 126 -25.25 -6.98 -0.80
C ALA A 126 -23.75 -6.72 -0.90
N THR A 127 -22.96 -7.76 -1.20
CA THR A 127 -21.50 -7.64 -1.29
C THR A 127 -21.05 -6.93 -2.57
N VAL A 128 -21.69 -7.24 -3.70
CA VAL A 128 -21.40 -6.61 -5.00
C VAL A 128 -21.83 -5.14 -5.01
N THR A 129 -23.05 -4.81 -4.56
CA THR A 129 -23.57 -3.42 -4.57
C THR A 129 -22.80 -2.51 -3.62
N ARG A 130 -22.19 -3.03 -2.56
CA ARG A 130 -21.33 -2.26 -1.67
C ARG A 130 -20.01 -1.82 -2.32
N LYS A 131 -19.56 -2.54 -3.36
CA LYS A 131 -18.23 -2.37 -3.96
C LYS A 131 -18.28 -1.80 -5.37
N LEU A 132 -19.37 -2.01 -6.10
CA LEU A 132 -19.59 -1.41 -7.42
C LEU A 132 -20.39 -0.11 -7.32
N PRO A 133 -20.21 0.83 -8.26
CA PRO A 133 -21.07 2.01 -8.36
C PRO A 133 -22.55 1.65 -8.52
N GLU A 134 -23.46 2.48 -8.00
CA GLU A 134 -24.91 2.23 -8.05
C GLU A 134 -25.47 2.02 -9.47
N ARG A 135 -24.85 2.63 -10.48
CA ARG A 135 -25.26 2.52 -11.89
C ARG A 135 -24.50 1.47 -12.69
N ASP A 136 -23.67 0.64 -12.04
CA ASP A 136 -22.92 -0.40 -12.74
C ASP A 136 -23.88 -1.46 -13.34
N PRO A 137 -23.79 -1.74 -14.66
CA PRO A 137 -24.70 -2.68 -15.32
C PRO A 137 -24.64 -4.09 -14.71
N ARG A 138 -23.48 -4.49 -14.16
CA ARG A 138 -23.30 -5.81 -13.55
C ARG A 138 -24.04 -5.91 -12.22
N ALA A 139 -24.04 -4.84 -11.43
CA ALA A 139 -24.82 -4.78 -10.18
C ALA A 139 -26.33 -4.78 -10.48
N ARG A 140 -26.77 -4.04 -11.51
CA ARG A 140 -28.18 -4.02 -11.94
C ARG A 140 -28.67 -5.37 -12.45
N ALA A 141 -27.81 -6.16 -13.11
CA ALA A 141 -28.16 -7.49 -13.59
C ALA A 141 -28.46 -8.49 -12.46
N LEU A 142 -28.01 -8.22 -11.23
CA LEU A 142 -28.32 -9.04 -10.05
C LEU A 142 -29.65 -8.65 -9.37
N ALA A 143 -30.29 -7.55 -9.77
CA ALA A 143 -31.56 -7.12 -9.18
C ALA A 143 -32.65 -8.19 -9.39
N PRO A 144 -33.53 -8.46 -8.41
CA PRO A 144 -34.53 -9.54 -8.51
C PRO A 144 -35.29 -9.55 -9.83
N ALA A 145 -35.81 -8.39 -10.24
CA ALA A 145 -36.57 -8.22 -11.48
C ALA A 145 -35.80 -8.63 -12.74
N ALA A 146 -34.48 -8.44 -12.79
CA ALA A 146 -33.64 -8.81 -13.93
C ALA A 146 -33.08 -10.23 -13.80
N PHE A 147 -32.80 -10.69 -12.59
CA PHE A 147 -32.15 -11.96 -12.31
C PHE A 147 -33.13 -13.15 -12.36
N ASP A 148 -34.34 -12.97 -11.84
CA ASP A 148 -35.31 -14.05 -11.67
C ASP A 148 -35.87 -14.54 -13.03
N VAL A 149 -35.84 -13.69 -14.07
CA VAL A 149 -36.26 -14.03 -15.44
C VAL A 149 -35.19 -14.81 -16.23
N LEU A 150 -33.95 -14.89 -15.73
CA LEU A 150 -32.86 -15.57 -16.41
C LEU A 150 -32.96 -17.09 -16.24
N GLY A 151 -32.58 -17.82 -17.29
CA GLY A 151 -32.31 -19.25 -17.19
C GLY A 151 -31.09 -19.56 -16.32
N ASP A 152 -30.99 -20.79 -15.83
CA ASP A 152 -29.97 -21.20 -14.85
C ASP A 152 -28.52 -20.95 -15.32
N ALA A 153 -28.20 -21.28 -16.57
CA ALA A 153 -26.89 -20.99 -17.16
C ALA A 153 -26.57 -19.48 -17.20
N ALA A 154 -27.55 -18.65 -17.56
CA ALA A 154 -27.40 -17.20 -17.62
C ALA A 154 -27.28 -16.59 -16.20
N ARG A 155 -27.98 -17.13 -15.20
CA ARG A 155 -27.83 -16.72 -13.80
C ARG A 155 -26.40 -16.93 -13.31
N ARG A 156 -25.82 -18.10 -13.57
CA ARG A 156 -24.42 -18.39 -13.19
C ARG A 156 -23.43 -17.44 -13.86
N ASP A 157 -23.61 -17.15 -15.15
CA ASP A 157 -22.74 -16.22 -15.88
C ASP A 157 -22.85 -14.79 -15.35
N VAL A 158 -24.06 -14.29 -15.09
CA VAL A 158 -24.29 -12.96 -14.51
C VAL A 158 -23.64 -12.84 -13.14
N VAL A 159 -23.75 -13.86 -12.28
CA VAL A 159 -23.07 -13.88 -10.97
C VAL A 159 -21.56 -13.86 -11.14
N LEU A 160 -21.03 -14.69 -12.03
CA LEU A 160 -19.59 -14.75 -12.30
C LEU A 160 -19.03 -13.40 -12.78
N VAL A 161 -19.71 -12.76 -13.74
CA VAL A 161 -19.32 -11.44 -14.27
C VAL A 161 -19.42 -10.35 -13.19
N ALA A 162 -20.43 -10.40 -12.34
CA ALA A 162 -20.60 -9.43 -11.25
C ALA A 162 -19.53 -9.58 -10.17
N LEU A 163 -19.20 -10.81 -9.75
CA LEU A 163 -18.12 -11.10 -8.80
C LEU A 163 -16.76 -10.68 -9.36
N ARG A 164 -16.47 -11.02 -10.63
CA ARG A 164 -15.27 -10.55 -11.33
C ARG A 164 -15.16 -9.03 -11.34
N GLY A 165 -16.27 -8.36 -11.63
CA GLY A 165 -16.31 -6.90 -11.62
C GLY A 165 -15.99 -6.30 -10.26
N MET A 166 -16.56 -6.88 -9.20
CA MET A 166 -16.28 -6.49 -7.83
C MET A 166 -14.81 -6.71 -7.44
N HIS A 167 -14.24 -7.89 -7.75
CA HIS A 167 -12.84 -8.18 -7.44
C HIS A 167 -11.87 -7.33 -8.26
N GLN A 168 -12.18 -7.06 -9.53
CA GLN A 168 -11.40 -6.13 -10.36
C GLN A 168 -11.37 -4.72 -9.74
N ALA A 169 -12.52 -4.19 -9.30
CA ALA A 169 -12.57 -2.90 -8.62
C ALA A 169 -11.72 -2.89 -7.34
N SER A 170 -11.71 -4.00 -6.59
CA SER A 170 -10.84 -4.16 -5.41
C SER A 170 -9.35 -4.20 -5.77
N HIS A 171 -8.98 -4.86 -6.87
CA HIS A 171 -7.60 -4.90 -7.37
C HIS A 171 -7.12 -3.53 -7.87
N ASP A 172 -7.96 -2.78 -8.56
CA ASP A 172 -7.64 -1.44 -9.04
C ASP A 172 -7.38 -0.51 -7.86
N ALA A 173 -8.19 -0.60 -6.80
CA ALA A 173 -7.98 0.16 -5.58
C ALA A 173 -6.67 -0.25 -4.85
N ALA A 174 -6.37 -1.55 -4.76
CA ALA A 174 -5.11 -2.02 -4.19
C ALA A 174 -3.89 -1.56 -5.02
N THR A 175 -4.02 -1.55 -6.34
CA THR A 175 -2.99 -1.05 -7.27
C THR A 175 -2.74 0.44 -7.07
N ALA A 176 -3.80 1.24 -6.89
CA ALA A 176 -3.69 2.66 -6.61
C ALA A 176 -2.92 2.91 -5.30
N VAL A 177 -3.25 2.21 -4.21
CA VAL A 177 -2.52 2.31 -2.93
C VAL A 177 -1.05 1.94 -3.08
N ARG A 178 -0.74 0.85 -3.78
CA ARG A 178 0.65 0.43 -4.03
C ARG A 178 1.44 1.47 -4.82
N SER A 179 0.83 2.04 -5.87
CA SER A 179 1.47 3.09 -6.67
C SER A 179 1.77 4.33 -5.84
N LEU A 180 0.86 4.70 -4.93
CA LEU A 180 1.05 5.81 -4.00
C LEU A 180 2.17 5.50 -3.00
N ARG A 181 2.18 4.32 -2.37
CA ARG A 181 3.29 3.87 -1.50
C ARG A 181 4.64 4.00 -2.21
N ASN A 182 4.73 3.53 -3.44
CA ASN A 182 5.97 3.55 -4.21
C ASN A 182 6.44 4.98 -4.51
N ARG A 183 5.52 5.91 -4.80
CA ARG A 183 5.83 7.34 -4.95
C ARG A 183 6.29 7.97 -3.63
N ILE A 184 5.65 7.65 -2.50
CA ILE A 184 6.03 8.14 -1.18
C ILE A 184 7.43 7.64 -0.80
N ILE A 185 7.75 6.36 -1.06
CA ILE A 185 9.09 5.81 -0.83
C ILE A 185 10.12 6.56 -1.66
N LEU A 186 9.86 6.78 -2.96
CA LEU A 186 10.77 7.51 -3.83
C LEU A 186 11.01 8.94 -3.33
N PHE A 187 9.95 9.65 -2.96
CA PHE A 187 10.05 11.00 -2.40
C PHE A 187 10.81 11.01 -1.07
N GLY A 188 10.56 10.03 -0.19
CA GLY A 188 11.30 9.87 1.06
C GLY A 188 12.80 9.62 0.84
N LEU A 189 13.17 8.78 -0.13
CA LEU A 189 14.56 8.56 -0.51
C LEU A 189 15.21 9.83 -1.06
N LEU A 190 14.48 10.61 -1.86
CA LEU A 190 14.95 11.90 -2.35
C LEU A 190 15.19 12.89 -1.21
N LEU A 191 14.24 13.04 -0.29
CA LEU A 191 14.40 13.92 0.88
C LEU A 191 15.55 13.46 1.78
N LEU A 192 15.71 12.14 1.97
CA LEU A 192 16.84 11.58 2.72
C LEU A 192 18.16 11.95 2.05
N ALA A 193 18.27 11.74 0.73
CA ALA A 193 19.46 12.09 -0.04
C ALA A 193 19.76 13.59 0.06
N ILE A 194 18.76 14.46 -0.02
CA ILE A 194 18.92 15.91 0.15
C ILE A 194 19.42 16.24 1.56
N ASN A 195 18.81 15.69 2.62
CA ASN A 195 19.25 15.94 4.00
C ASN A 195 20.71 15.52 4.21
N LEU A 196 21.08 14.32 3.74
CA LEU A 196 22.45 13.81 3.82
C LEU A 196 23.41 14.66 2.98
N ALA A 197 23.03 15.03 1.76
CA ALA A 197 23.86 15.85 0.89
C ALA A 197 24.12 17.23 1.50
N VAL A 198 23.08 17.90 2.00
CA VAL A 198 23.23 19.22 2.65
C VAL A 198 24.11 19.10 3.89
N GLY A 199 23.83 18.14 4.79
CA GLY A 199 24.63 17.95 6.01
C GLY A 199 26.09 17.58 5.74
N TRP A 200 26.34 16.74 4.73
CA TRP A 200 27.69 16.31 4.37
C TRP A 200 28.47 17.40 3.63
N LEU A 201 27.84 18.09 2.66
CA LEU A 201 28.49 19.16 1.92
C LEU A 201 28.92 20.31 2.83
N THR A 202 28.09 20.68 3.81
CA THR A 202 28.43 21.72 4.79
C THR A 202 29.44 21.25 5.83
N ALA A 203 29.44 19.96 6.18
CA ALA A 203 30.48 19.40 7.05
C ALA A 203 31.86 19.42 6.39
N LEU A 204 31.93 19.37 5.06
CA LEU A 204 33.17 19.49 4.29
C LEU A 204 33.54 20.94 3.96
N HIS A 205 32.56 21.85 3.96
CA HIS A 205 32.74 23.25 3.57
C HIS A 205 31.94 24.16 4.51
N ASP A 206 32.59 24.59 5.59
CA ASP A 206 31.96 25.40 6.66
C ASP A 206 31.39 26.75 6.18
N HIS A 207 31.75 27.20 4.97
CA HIS A 207 31.35 28.50 4.41
C HIS A 207 30.21 28.42 3.39
N MET A 208 29.80 27.23 2.94
CA MET A 208 28.77 27.07 1.91
C MET A 208 27.39 27.52 2.37
N LEU A 209 27.08 27.31 3.65
CA LEU A 209 25.76 27.57 4.22
C LEU A 209 25.91 28.32 5.55
N PRO A 210 25.90 29.66 5.55
CA PRO A 210 26.14 30.40 6.76
C PRO A 210 24.83 30.44 7.56
N LEU A 211 24.77 29.64 8.61
CA LEU A 211 23.58 29.43 9.45
C LEU A 211 23.59 30.23 10.74
N CYS A 212 24.73 30.80 11.11
CA CYS A 212 24.81 31.68 12.28
C CYS A 212 24.09 33.01 12.00
N LEU A 213 23.41 33.51 13.03
CA LEU A 213 22.78 34.84 13.02
C LEU A 213 23.75 35.86 13.62
N GLY A 214 23.88 37.03 12.97
CA GLY A 214 24.83 38.07 13.38
C GLY A 214 26.24 37.88 12.81
N THR A 215 27.19 38.69 13.30
CA THR A 215 28.58 38.74 12.82
C THR A 215 29.55 38.89 13.98
N GLY A 216 30.73 38.29 13.90
CA GLY A 216 31.78 38.46 14.91
C GLY A 216 31.55 37.64 16.17
N ALA A 217 32.01 38.13 17.32
CA ALA A 217 31.97 37.42 18.60
C ALA A 217 30.55 37.18 19.15
N ASP A 218 29.57 37.97 18.69
CA ASP A 218 28.16 37.88 19.10
C ASP A 218 27.32 37.00 18.16
N ALA A 219 27.96 36.27 17.24
CA ALA A 219 27.26 35.38 16.33
C ALA A 219 26.59 34.22 17.07
N ILE A 220 25.29 34.03 16.82
CA ILE A 220 24.49 32.95 17.40
C ILE A 220 24.48 31.79 16.40
N CYS A 221 25.25 30.74 16.69
CA CYS A 221 25.31 29.53 15.89
C CYS A 221 24.51 28.37 16.52
N PRO A 222 23.97 27.43 15.72
CA PRO A 222 23.26 26.26 16.23
C PRO A 222 24.03 25.41 17.25
N THR A 223 25.34 25.26 17.06
CA THR A 223 26.24 24.54 18.00
C THR A 223 26.69 25.36 19.20
N GLY A 224 26.40 26.66 19.25
CA GLY A 224 26.73 27.54 20.38
C GLY A 224 28.18 28.05 20.40
N THR A 225 29.02 27.59 19.48
CA THR A 225 30.34 28.18 19.24
C THR A 225 30.14 29.45 18.43
N GLY A 226 30.67 30.61 18.83
CA GLY A 226 30.53 31.89 18.08
C GLY A 226 31.20 31.92 16.69
N THR A 227 31.50 30.74 16.15
CA THR A 227 32.08 30.47 14.84
C THR A 227 31.26 29.37 14.18
N PRO A 228 30.97 29.47 12.86
CA PRO A 228 30.25 28.44 12.14
C PRO A 228 31.03 27.12 12.17
N THR A 229 30.31 26.01 12.35
CA THR A 229 30.89 24.67 12.30
C THR A 229 30.08 23.77 11.37
N GLY A 230 30.75 22.79 10.76
CA GLY A 230 30.09 21.77 9.95
C GLY A 230 28.98 20.99 10.65
N GLY A 231 28.94 21.00 11.99
CA GLY A 231 27.91 20.38 12.81
C GLY A 231 26.60 21.17 12.91
N ASP A 232 26.59 22.45 12.52
CA ASP A 232 25.44 23.34 12.67
C ASP A 232 24.21 22.84 11.90
N VAL A 233 24.40 22.36 10.66
CA VAL A 233 23.31 21.79 9.84
C VAL A 233 22.72 20.55 10.50
N TRP A 234 23.56 19.64 10.99
CA TRP A 234 23.10 18.38 11.59
C TRP A 234 22.27 18.64 12.85
N TRP A 235 22.65 19.63 13.66
CA TRP A 235 21.87 20.06 14.81
C TRP A 235 20.52 20.67 14.42
N LEU A 236 20.49 21.53 13.40
CA LEU A 236 19.22 22.10 12.92
C LEU A 236 18.30 21.04 12.33
N GLN A 237 18.84 20.11 11.53
CA GLN A 237 18.09 18.99 11.00
C GLN A 237 17.49 18.14 12.12
N LEU A 238 18.27 17.86 13.18
CA LEU A 238 17.80 17.11 14.34
C LEU A 238 16.64 17.83 15.05
N MET A 239 16.75 19.13 15.30
CA MET A 239 15.66 19.90 15.91
C MET A 239 14.42 19.95 15.02
N GLY A 240 14.61 20.08 13.71
CA GLY A 240 13.52 19.99 12.73
C GLY A 240 12.81 18.63 12.75
N MET A 241 13.57 17.53 12.83
CA MET A 241 13.04 16.18 12.98
C MET A 241 12.24 16.02 14.28
N LEU A 242 12.74 16.57 15.38
CA LEU A 242 12.04 16.57 16.67
C LEU A 242 10.70 17.32 16.58
N GLY A 243 10.68 18.51 15.96
CA GLY A 243 9.44 19.24 15.72
C GLY A 243 8.45 18.48 14.83
N ALA A 244 8.95 17.85 13.76
CA ALA A 244 8.15 17.01 12.88
C ALA A 244 7.61 15.74 13.55
N SER A 245 8.29 15.20 14.57
CA SER A 245 7.81 14.03 15.29
C SER A 245 6.45 14.27 15.97
N ILE A 246 6.18 15.51 16.42
CA ILE A 246 4.88 15.92 16.96
C ILE A 246 3.80 15.78 15.89
N ALA A 247 4.10 16.21 14.65
CA ALA A 247 3.21 16.03 13.50
C ALA A 247 2.95 14.56 13.16
N VAL A 248 3.94 13.68 13.35
CA VAL A 248 3.79 12.23 13.20
C VAL A 248 2.90 11.64 14.30
N VAL A 249 3.06 12.05 15.56
CA VAL A 249 2.18 11.61 16.65
C VAL A 249 0.73 11.94 16.34
N VAL A 250 0.44 13.17 15.90
CA VAL A 250 -0.92 13.57 15.48
C VAL A 250 -1.44 12.73 14.31
N LEU A 251 -0.60 12.42 13.32
CA LEU A 251 -0.96 11.53 12.21
C LEU A 251 -1.34 10.13 12.72
N LEU A 252 -0.55 9.55 13.61
CA LEU A 252 -0.80 8.23 14.18
C LEU A 252 -2.09 8.21 15.00
N LEU A 253 -2.33 9.23 15.83
CA LEU A 253 -3.55 9.36 16.64
C LEU A 253 -4.82 9.49 15.79
N ARG A 254 -4.72 10.05 14.57
CA ARG A 254 -5.85 10.19 13.63
C ARG A 254 -6.05 8.99 12.71
N THR A 255 -5.03 8.14 12.57
CA THR A 255 -5.08 7.01 11.65
C THR A 255 -6.00 5.93 12.22
N LYS A 256 -7.08 5.63 11.51
CA LYS A 256 -7.95 4.49 11.86
C LYS A 256 -7.22 3.17 11.58
N PRO A 257 -7.38 2.14 12.42
CA PRO A 257 -6.89 0.80 12.12
C PRO A 257 -7.37 0.36 10.75
N SER A 258 -6.44 -0.05 9.87
CA SER A 258 -6.77 -0.51 8.53
C SER A 258 -6.37 -1.97 8.37
N VAL A 259 -7.31 -2.78 7.88
CA VAL A 259 -7.08 -4.20 7.55
C VAL A 259 -6.44 -4.39 6.16
N VAL A 260 -6.16 -3.30 5.44
CA VAL A 260 -5.57 -3.36 4.10
C VAL A 260 -4.08 -3.71 4.22
N PRO A 261 -3.55 -4.66 3.43
CA PRO A 261 -2.15 -5.11 3.49
C PRO A 261 -1.09 -4.00 3.34
N TYR A 262 -1.48 -2.86 2.77
CA TYR A 262 -0.60 -1.74 2.47
C TYR A 262 -0.95 -0.54 3.34
N THR A 263 -0.29 -0.39 4.48
CA THR A 263 -0.40 0.83 5.30
C THR A 263 0.53 1.90 4.73
N LEU A 264 -0.02 3.09 4.44
CA LEU A 264 0.76 4.23 3.93
C LEU A 264 1.39 5.05 5.06
N THR A 265 0.76 5.01 6.24
CA THR A 265 1.11 5.79 7.43
C THR A 265 2.59 5.75 7.83
N PRO A 266 3.27 4.59 7.92
CA PRO A 266 4.69 4.60 8.30
C PRO A 266 5.57 5.32 7.27
N TYR A 267 5.25 5.22 5.97
CA TYR A 267 6.01 5.90 4.93
C TYR A 267 5.76 7.41 4.95
N GLN A 268 4.53 7.83 5.20
CA GLN A 268 4.19 9.25 5.38
C GLN A 268 4.87 9.84 6.62
N ALA A 269 4.95 9.08 7.71
CA ALA A 269 5.65 9.48 8.92
C ALA A 269 7.13 9.77 8.64
N VAL A 270 7.82 8.86 7.94
CA VAL A 270 9.23 9.05 7.54
C VAL A 270 9.39 10.29 6.67
N VAL A 271 8.55 10.46 5.65
CA VAL A 271 8.57 11.66 4.78
C VAL A 271 8.38 12.94 5.59
N LYS A 272 7.45 12.97 6.54
CA LYS A 272 7.22 14.13 7.43
C LYS A 272 8.42 14.44 8.31
N VAL A 273 9.10 13.43 8.85
CA VAL A 273 10.31 13.67 9.66
C VAL A 273 11.42 14.29 8.80
N LEU A 274 11.66 13.73 7.62
CA LEU A 274 12.69 14.23 6.69
C LEU A 274 12.38 15.62 6.13
N LEU A 275 11.10 15.92 5.91
CA LEU A 275 10.67 17.24 5.46
C LEU A 275 10.84 18.29 6.58
N GLY A 276 10.54 17.95 7.83
CA GLY A 276 10.78 18.82 8.98
C GLY A 276 12.25 19.19 9.16
N ALA A 277 13.15 18.24 8.92
CA ALA A 277 14.60 18.47 8.93
C ALA A 277 15.02 19.56 7.92
N ILE A 278 14.51 19.48 6.69
CA ILE A 278 14.80 20.46 5.63
C ILE A 278 14.18 21.81 5.97
N LEU A 279 12.93 21.84 6.43
CA LEU A 279 12.23 23.08 6.76
C LEU A 279 12.86 23.84 7.93
N ALA A 280 13.46 23.14 8.89
CA ALA A 280 14.24 23.78 9.94
C ALA A 280 15.45 24.53 9.36
N VAL A 281 16.23 23.90 8.47
CA VAL A 281 17.38 24.53 7.82
C VAL A 281 16.95 25.72 6.96
N VAL A 282 15.94 25.54 6.11
CA VAL A 282 15.41 26.61 5.24
C VAL A 282 14.85 27.76 6.06
N GLY A 283 14.10 27.46 7.13
CA GLY A 283 13.53 28.48 7.98
C GLY A 283 14.59 29.29 8.74
N VAL A 284 15.68 28.66 9.20
CA VAL A 284 16.81 29.39 9.80
C VAL A 284 17.54 30.26 8.77
N LEU A 285 17.68 29.80 7.52
CA LEU A 285 18.21 30.65 6.44
C LEU A 285 17.32 31.88 6.18
N ILE A 286 16.00 31.74 6.32
CA ILE A 286 15.08 32.88 6.25
C ILE A 286 15.27 33.81 7.46
N LEU A 287 15.43 33.28 8.68
CA LEU A 287 15.70 34.11 9.87
C LEU A 287 16.98 34.95 9.72
N ARG A 288 17.97 34.43 8.99
CA ARG A 288 19.21 35.15 8.69
C ARG A 288 19.03 36.40 7.82
N THR A 289 17.91 36.54 7.08
CA THR A 289 17.65 37.78 6.33
C THR A 289 17.35 38.98 7.23
N GLY A 290 17.29 38.79 8.56
CA GLY A 290 17.03 39.85 9.54
C GLY A 290 15.54 40.12 9.78
N LEU A 291 14.64 39.38 9.11
CA LEU A 291 13.18 39.61 9.20
C LEU A 291 12.63 39.44 10.64
N LEU A 292 13.31 38.64 11.47
CA LEU A 292 12.90 38.32 12.85
C LEU A 292 14.08 38.36 13.82
N HIS A 293 15.06 39.24 13.60
CA HIS A 293 16.30 39.29 14.39
C HIS A 293 16.02 39.46 15.91
N ASP A 294 15.04 40.30 16.27
CA ASP A 294 14.71 40.61 17.67
C ASP A 294 14.13 39.43 18.46
N LEU A 295 13.61 38.40 17.78
CA LEU A 295 12.99 37.24 18.41
C LEU A 295 13.99 36.11 18.73
N VAL A 296 15.18 36.14 18.13
CA VAL A 296 16.19 35.08 18.23
C VAL A 296 17.45 35.63 18.90
N GLY A 297 17.33 35.92 20.19
CA GLY A 297 18.42 36.53 20.97
C GLY A 297 19.48 35.56 21.50
N ASN A 298 19.28 34.24 21.41
CA ASN A 298 20.26 33.25 21.86
C ASN A 298 20.11 31.90 21.12
N GLN A 299 21.07 30.99 21.35
CA GLN A 299 21.08 29.66 20.75
C GLN A 299 19.82 28.86 21.07
N ALA A 300 19.32 28.90 22.31
CA ALA A 300 18.13 28.16 22.70
C ALA A 300 16.89 28.62 21.91
N ALA A 301 16.72 29.94 21.74
CA ALA A 301 15.67 30.50 20.90
C ALA A 301 15.81 30.03 19.44
N LEU A 302 17.03 30.03 18.89
CA LEU A 302 17.29 29.55 17.53
C LEU A 302 16.87 28.08 17.34
N LEU A 303 17.23 27.20 18.28
CA LEU A 303 16.88 25.78 18.24
C LEU A 303 15.37 25.55 18.44
N ILE A 304 14.71 26.36 19.29
CA ILE A 304 13.24 26.34 19.45
C ILE A 304 12.57 26.75 18.13
N PHE A 305 13.06 27.79 17.47
CA PHE A 305 12.55 28.20 16.16
C PHE A 305 12.74 27.09 15.11
N ALA A 306 13.90 26.43 15.08
CA ALA A 306 14.15 25.29 14.20
C ALA A 306 13.15 24.13 14.44
N LEU A 307 12.84 23.86 15.71
CA LEU A 307 11.82 22.88 16.10
C LEU A 307 10.42 23.29 15.62
N VAL A 308 10.01 24.55 15.86
CA VAL A 308 8.70 25.08 15.42
C VAL A 308 8.59 25.05 13.89
N LEU A 309 9.65 25.43 13.17
CA LEU A 309 9.72 25.39 11.72
C LEU A 309 9.61 23.95 11.19
N GLY A 310 10.24 22.97 11.87
CA GLY A 310 10.06 21.55 11.56
C GLY A 310 8.61 21.07 11.72
N TYR A 311 7.89 21.56 12.74
CA TYR A 311 6.45 21.28 12.92
C TYR A 311 5.56 22.00 11.89
N SER A 312 5.97 23.19 11.44
CA SER A 312 5.18 24.07 10.55
C SER A 312 4.83 23.46 9.19
N GLN A 313 5.48 22.35 8.82
CA GLN A 313 5.18 21.56 7.63
C GLN A 313 3.70 21.20 7.47
N GLN A 314 2.93 21.15 8.57
CA GLN A 314 1.49 20.91 8.59
C GLN A 314 0.69 21.90 7.74
N LEU A 315 1.23 23.09 7.44
CA LEU A 315 0.57 24.06 6.56
C LEU A 315 0.66 23.62 5.08
N GLY A 316 1.77 23.00 4.67
CA GLY A 316 1.99 22.55 3.29
C GLY A 316 1.53 21.10 3.03
N THR A 317 1.63 20.20 4.01
CA THR A 317 1.38 18.76 3.79
C THR A 317 -0.10 18.36 3.84
N ARG A 318 -1.02 19.26 4.21
CA ARG A 318 -2.47 18.98 4.29
C ARG A 318 -3.05 18.40 3.00
N LEU A 319 -2.60 18.88 1.84
CA LEU A 319 -3.06 18.39 0.54
C LEU A 319 -2.58 16.95 0.28
N LEU A 320 -1.33 16.63 0.62
CA LEU A 320 -0.79 15.29 0.46
C LEU A 320 -1.45 14.28 1.42
N ASP A 321 -1.67 14.69 2.66
CA ASP A 321 -2.35 13.88 3.68
C ASP A 321 -3.79 13.56 3.26
N SER A 322 -4.55 14.57 2.81
CA SER A 322 -5.93 14.39 2.34
C SER A 322 -6.04 13.50 1.09
N PHE A 323 -5.07 13.56 0.16
CA PHE A 323 -5.04 12.67 -1.00
C PHE A 323 -4.79 11.21 -0.59
N ALA A 324 -3.87 10.98 0.35
CA ALA A 324 -3.56 9.64 0.82
C ALA A 324 -4.73 9.00 1.59
N ASP A 325 -5.41 9.78 2.43
CA ASP A 325 -6.61 9.31 3.15
C ASP A 325 -7.72 8.91 2.17
N GLN A 326 -7.95 9.71 1.12
CA GLN A 326 -8.93 9.37 0.08
C GLN A 326 -8.58 8.07 -0.67
N VAL A 327 -7.30 7.88 -1.01
CA VAL A 327 -6.85 6.66 -1.72
C VAL A 327 -7.00 5.42 -0.83
N VAL A 328 -6.66 5.52 0.46
CA VAL A 328 -6.84 4.42 1.42
C VAL A 328 -8.31 4.12 1.66
N GLN A 329 -9.17 5.13 1.82
CA GLN A 329 -10.61 4.94 2.02
C GLN A 329 -11.26 4.21 0.85
N ARG A 330 -10.87 4.54 -0.39
CA ARG A 330 -11.36 3.83 -1.59
C ARG A 330 -10.91 2.37 -1.64
N ALA A 331 -9.76 2.05 -1.02
CA ALA A 331 -9.22 0.68 -0.99
C ALA A 331 -9.71 -0.17 0.18
N GLN A 332 -10.29 0.45 1.22
CA GLN A 332 -10.87 -0.30 2.32
C GLN A 332 -12.16 -1.03 1.87
N PRO A 333 -12.42 -2.26 2.34
CA PRO A 333 -13.78 -2.79 2.39
C PRO A 333 -14.63 -1.78 3.15
N SER A 334 -15.73 -1.29 2.56
CA SER A 334 -16.65 -0.41 3.26
C SER A 334 -17.08 -1.13 4.54
N ALA A 335 -16.47 -0.79 5.67
CA ALA A 335 -16.89 -1.24 6.96
C ALA A 335 -18.27 -0.62 7.18
N THR A 336 -19.24 -1.48 7.39
CA THR A 336 -20.62 -1.15 7.73
C THR A 336 -20.62 0.03 8.69
N THR A 337 -21.17 1.15 8.23
CA THR A 337 -21.59 2.21 9.15
C THR A 337 -22.82 1.62 9.85
N THR A 338 -22.61 1.12 11.06
CA THR A 338 -23.67 0.83 12.02
C THR A 338 -23.97 2.12 12.77
#